data_AF-A0A1Y2HQV5-F1
#
_entry.id   AF-A0A1Y2HQV5-F1
#
_cell.length_a   1.000
_cell.length_b   1.000
_cell.length_c   1.000
_cell.angle_alpha   90.00
_cell.angle_beta   90.00
_cell.angle_gamma   90.00
#
_symmetry.space_group_name_H-M   'P 1'
#
loop_
_entity.id
_entity.type
_entity.pdbx_description
1 polymer ?
#
loop_
_entity_poly.entity_id
_entity_poly.type
_entity_poly.pdbx_seq_one_letter_code
_entity_poly.pdbx_strand_id
1 'polypeptide(L)'
;MHWNPSPPLSDTATPPSQPTAEARFAAKLAAKQHAQCESWKHDILTTDPKAKRLLAALAANGCAFDPDRHVRCMPCLPVASGGFGAEFGIVMCQNQVIHKEHMRETLVHELIHAYDHCVFKYNWMNCQHFACTEIRAANLSGDCQFTRELERGHFKIKGQHAECVRRRAILATSYNPECKGAKAEQAVNTVFEACIKDRQPFADDEVGP
;
A
#
# COMPACT_ATOMS: atom_id res chain seq x y z
N MET A 1 44.31 53.53 -17.33
CA MET A 1 43.19 52.68 -17.80
C MET A 1 43.78 51.35 -18.22
N HIS A 2 43.53 50.28 -17.48
CA HIS A 2 43.91 48.91 -17.85
C HIS A 2 42.64 48.19 -18.27
N TRP A 3 42.63 47.68 -19.50
CA TRP A 3 41.53 46.89 -20.05
C TRP A 3 41.85 45.42 -19.78
N ASN A 4 41.08 44.76 -18.93
CA ASN A 4 41.17 43.32 -18.72
C ASN A 4 40.23 42.64 -19.74
N PRO A 5 40.70 41.74 -20.61
CA PRO A 5 39.81 40.99 -21.47
C PRO A 5 39.02 39.97 -20.65
N SER A 6 37.71 39.90 -20.89
CA SER A 6 36.84 38.86 -20.33
C SER A 6 37.29 37.47 -20.81
N PRO A 7 37.20 36.43 -19.98
CA PRO A 7 37.49 35.07 -20.42
C PRO A 7 36.46 34.64 -21.47
N PRO A 8 36.85 33.78 -22.44
CA PRO A 8 35.91 33.29 -23.44
C PRO A 8 34.85 32.40 -22.78
N LEU A 9 33.59 32.63 -23.14
CA LEU A 9 32.47 31.73 -22.85
C LEU A 9 32.75 30.38 -23.53
N SER A 10 33.10 29.37 -22.75
CA SER A 10 33.27 27.99 -23.22
C SER A 10 31.90 27.30 -23.28
N ASP A 11 31.12 27.59 -24.31
CA ASP A 11 29.87 26.88 -24.62
C ASP A 11 30.15 25.55 -25.32
N THR A 12 30.82 24.63 -24.62
CA THR A 12 30.85 23.21 -25.04
C THR A 12 30.01 22.40 -24.07
N ALA A 13 28.70 22.63 -24.10
CA ALA A 13 27.76 21.68 -23.52
C ALA A 13 27.78 20.41 -24.40
N THR A 14 28.46 19.37 -23.92
CA THR A 14 28.42 18.04 -24.54
C THR A 14 26.95 17.61 -24.66
N PRO A 15 26.47 17.20 -25.84
CA PRO A 15 25.09 16.72 -25.98
C PRO A 15 24.88 15.51 -25.06
N PRO A 16 23.71 15.36 -24.43
CA PRO A 16 23.45 14.23 -23.55
C PRO A 16 23.68 12.92 -24.32
N SER A 17 24.51 12.05 -23.75
CA SER A 17 24.83 10.75 -24.34
C SER A 17 23.56 9.93 -24.52
N GLN A 18 23.48 9.16 -25.60
CA GLN A 18 22.32 8.29 -25.83
C GLN A 18 22.21 7.24 -24.71
N PRO A 19 20.98 6.90 -24.28
CA PRO A 19 20.78 5.90 -23.24
C PRO A 19 21.26 4.52 -23.69
N THR A 20 21.90 3.79 -22.76
CA THR A 20 22.39 2.42 -22.98
C THR A 20 21.26 1.46 -23.34
N ALA A 21 21.59 0.31 -23.93
CA ALA A 21 20.60 -0.74 -24.22
C ALA A 21 19.85 -1.19 -22.94
N GLU A 22 20.55 -1.29 -21.81
CA GLU A 22 19.99 -1.58 -20.50
C GLU A 22 19.00 -0.51 -20.02
N ALA A 23 19.38 0.77 -20.11
CA ALA A 23 18.50 1.88 -19.74
C ALA A 23 17.23 1.91 -20.62
N ARG A 24 17.37 1.63 -21.92
CA ARG A 24 16.24 1.52 -22.84
C ARG A 24 15.34 0.34 -22.51
N PHE A 25 15.89 -0.81 -22.11
CA PHE A 25 15.13 -1.96 -21.67
C PHE A 25 14.38 -1.68 -20.36
N ALA A 26 15.07 -1.12 -19.37
CA ALA A 26 14.48 -0.74 -18.08
C ALA A 26 13.32 0.25 -18.26
N ALA A 27 13.47 1.26 -19.13
CA ALA A 27 12.40 2.21 -19.44
C ALA A 27 11.18 1.52 -20.09
N LYS A 28 11.40 0.60 -21.03
CA LYS A 28 10.30 -0.19 -21.65
C LYS A 28 9.59 -1.07 -20.63
N LEU A 29 10.34 -1.73 -19.74
CA LEU A 29 9.78 -2.57 -18.68
C LEU A 29 8.94 -1.72 -17.71
N ALA A 30 9.49 -0.59 -17.26
CA ALA A 30 8.80 0.34 -16.37
C ALA A 30 7.50 0.89 -17.00
N ALA A 31 7.54 1.27 -18.29
CA ALA A 31 6.34 1.72 -19.00
C ALA A 31 5.26 0.61 -19.09
N LYS A 32 5.67 -0.64 -19.35
CA LYS A 32 4.75 -1.79 -19.38
C LYS A 32 4.14 -2.05 -18.00
N GLN A 33 4.95 -2.03 -16.94
CA GLN A 33 4.50 -2.22 -15.56
C GLN A 33 3.54 -1.10 -15.13
N HIS A 34 3.84 0.15 -15.48
CA HIS A 34 2.98 1.29 -15.19
C HIS A 34 1.61 1.13 -15.87
N ALA A 35 1.59 0.87 -17.18
CA ALA A 35 0.35 0.68 -17.93
C ALA A 35 -0.50 -0.49 -17.39
N GLN A 36 0.16 -1.58 -17.00
CA GLN A 36 -0.52 -2.73 -16.38
C GLN A 36 -1.11 -2.37 -15.02
N CYS A 37 -0.35 -1.69 -14.17
CA CYS A 37 -0.80 -1.23 -12.86
C CYS A 37 -2.01 -0.29 -13.00
N GLU A 38 -1.96 0.70 -13.91
CA GLU A 38 -3.07 1.62 -14.15
C GLU A 38 -4.33 0.90 -14.66
N SER A 39 -4.18 -0.07 -15.56
CA SER A 39 -5.29 -0.89 -16.04
C SER A 39 -5.92 -1.74 -14.94
N TRP A 40 -5.11 -2.42 -14.12
CA TRP A 40 -5.59 -3.23 -13.00
C TRP A 40 -6.22 -2.37 -11.90
N LYS A 41 -5.60 -1.23 -11.58
CA LYS A 41 -6.14 -0.22 -10.65
C LYS A 41 -7.56 0.17 -11.04
N HIS A 42 -7.76 0.58 -12.30
CA HIS A 42 -9.06 0.98 -12.80
C HIS A 42 -10.08 -0.16 -12.66
N ASP A 43 -9.73 -1.36 -13.10
CA ASP A 43 -10.62 -2.50 -13.04
C ASP A 43 -10.99 -2.88 -11.59
N ILE A 44 -10.02 -2.94 -10.67
CA ILE A 44 -10.27 -3.27 -9.27
C ILE A 44 -11.20 -2.23 -8.64
N LEU A 45 -10.91 -0.93 -8.79
CA LEU A 45 -11.71 0.12 -8.16
C LEU A 45 -13.15 0.21 -8.72
N THR A 46 -13.36 -0.25 -9.96
CA THR A 46 -14.69 -0.21 -10.61
C THR A 46 -15.51 -1.49 -10.40
N THR A 47 -14.86 -2.63 -10.21
CA THR A 47 -15.51 -3.95 -10.17
C THR A 47 -15.46 -4.66 -8.82
N ASP A 48 -14.41 -4.45 -8.01
CA ASP A 48 -14.25 -5.15 -6.74
C ASP A 48 -15.25 -4.62 -5.69
N PRO A 49 -16.12 -5.47 -5.10
CA PRO A 49 -17.12 -5.03 -4.13
C PRO A 49 -16.51 -4.36 -2.90
N LYS A 50 -15.36 -4.86 -2.41
CA LYS A 50 -14.73 -4.30 -1.20
C LYS A 50 -14.16 -2.92 -1.47
N ALA A 51 -13.45 -2.75 -2.58
CA ALA A 51 -12.93 -1.46 -3.01
C ALA A 51 -14.07 -0.43 -3.18
N LYS A 52 -15.16 -0.81 -3.86
CA LYS A 52 -16.33 0.07 -4.04
C LYS A 52 -16.96 0.46 -2.71
N ARG A 53 -17.09 -0.49 -1.77
CA ARG A 53 -17.62 -0.23 -0.43
C ARG A 53 -16.76 0.77 0.33
N LEU A 54 -15.44 0.60 0.29
CA LEU A 54 -14.49 1.52 0.94
C LEU A 54 -14.56 2.93 0.32
N LEU A 55 -14.58 3.04 -1.01
CA LEU A 55 -14.72 4.32 -1.70
C LEU A 55 -16.04 5.04 -1.34
N ALA A 56 -17.15 4.30 -1.29
CA ALA A 56 -18.44 4.84 -0.89
C ALA A 56 -18.43 5.30 0.58
N ALA A 57 -17.83 4.51 1.47
CA ALA A 57 -17.73 4.85 2.89
C ALA A 57 -16.82 6.05 3.15
N LEU A 58 -15.71 6.18 2.41
CA LEU A 58 -14.86 7.37 2.41
C LEU A 58 -15.65 8.62 1.97
N ALA A 59 -16.39 8.53 0.86
CA ALA A 59 -17.23 9.63 0.41
C ALA A 59 -18.29 10.04 1.44
N ALA A 60 -18.97 9.07 2.06
CA ALA A 60 -19.98 9.30 3.09
C ALA A 60 -19.44 9.97 4.36
N ASN A 61 -18.14 9.81 4.66
CA ASN A 61 -17.47 10.41 5.82
C ASN A 61 -16.69 11.70 5.48
N GLY A 62 -16.93 12.30 4.31
CA GLY A 62 -16.34 13.59 3.94
C GLY A 62 -14.88 13.52 3.48
N CYS A 63 -14.39 12.32 3.15
CA CYS A 63 -13.04 12.08 2.61
C CYS A 63 -13.11 11.40 1.25
N ALA A 64 -13.99 11.93 0.38
CA ALA A 64 -14.18 11.42 -0.97
C ALA A 64 -12.84 11.23 -1.68
N PHE A 65 -12.66 10.02 -2.21
CA PHE A 65 -11.40 9.55 -2.70
C PHE A 65 -11.45 9.48 -4.22
N ASP A 66 -10.72 10.38 -4.89
CA ASP A 66 -10.55 10.38 -6.35
C ASP A 66 -9.42 9.41 -6.74
N PRO A 67 -9.72 8.28 -7.41
CA PRO A 67 -8.72 7.29 -7.81
C PRO A 67 -7.55 7.83 -8.63
N ASP A 68 -7.79 8.79 -9.51
CA ASP A 68 -6.77 9.26 -10.45
C ASP A 68 -5.76 10.17 -9.75
N ARG A 69 -6.20 10.86 -8.68
CA ARG A 69 -5.35 11.76 -7.89
C ARG A 69 -4.71 11.08 -6.68
N HIS A 70 -5.44 10.17 -6.05
CA HIS A 70 -5.08 9.58 -4.77
C HIS A 70 -4.58 8.13 -4.87
N VAL A 71 -4.58 7.49 -6.04
CA VAL A 71 -3.93 6.18 -6.24
C VAL A 71 -2.94 6.26 -7.40
N ARG A 72 -1.65 6.16 -7.07
CA ARG A 72 -0.56 6.33 -8.04
C ARG A 72 0.22 5.04 -8.24
N CYS A 73 0.34 4.60 -9.49
CA CYS A 73 1.28 3.56 -9.87
C CYS A 73 2.69 4.15 -10.07
N MET A 74 3.67 3.71 -9.30
CA MET A 74 5.05 4.16 -9.44
C MET A 74 6.07 3.07 -9.09
N PRO A 75 7.32 3.18 -9.59
CA PRO A 75 8.39 2.27 -9.18
C PRO A 75 8.74 2.42 -7.69
N CYS A 76 8.98 1.30 -7.01
CA CYS A 76 9.41 1.25 -5.61
C CYS A 76 10.62 0.34 -5.41
N LEU A 77 11.26 0.49 -4.25
CA LEU A 77 12.18 -0.50 -3.71
C LEU A 77 11.44 -1.79 -3.32
N PRO A 78 12.11 -2.97 -3.28
CA PRO A 78 11.50 -4.25 -2.97
C PRO A 78 11.25 -4.44 -1.47
N VAL A 79 10.55 -3.49 -0.86
CA VAL A 79 10.19 -3.48 0.57
C VAL A 79 8.68 -3.59 0.79
N ALA A 80 7.87 -3.19 -0.19
CA ALA A 80 6.41 -3.25 -0.13
C ALA A 80 5.78 -3.29 -1.54
N SER A 81 4.56 -3.80 -1.62
CA SER A 81 3.75 -3.80 -2.85
C SER A 81 2.90 -2.53 -3.01
N GLY A 82 2.75 -1.75 -1.94
CA GLY A 82 2.02 -0.50 -1.90
C GLY A 82 2.16 0.17 -0.53
N GLY A 83 1.48 1.31 -0.36
CA GLY A 83 1.44 2.01 0.92
C GLY A 83 0.51 3.22 0.90
N PHE A 84 -0.08 3.53 2.04
CA PHE A 84 -0.89 4.71 2.29
C PHE A 84 -0.10 5.78 3.05
N GLY A 85 -0.23 7.03 2.61
CA GLY A 85 0.19 8.20 3.39
C GLY A 85 -0.92 9.26 3.41
N ALA A 86 -1.20 9.79 4.60
CA ALA A 86 -2.28 10.75 4.82
C ALA A 86 -2.24 11.98 3.90
N GLU A 87 -1.04 12.43 3.50
CA GLU A 87 -0.85 13.63 2.68
C GLU A 87 -0.89 13.36 1.16
N PHE A 88 -0.58 12.14 0.73
CA PHE A 88 -0.34 11.84 -0.69
C PHE A 88 -1.18 10.67 -1.23
N GLY A 89 -1.99 10.02 -0.40
CA GLY A 89 -2.88 8.93 -0.78
C GLY A 89 -2.16 7.58 -0.83
N ILE A 90 -2.56 6.74 -1.78
CA ILE A 90 -2.09 5.38 -1.97
C ILE A 90 -1.06 5.35 -3.10
N VAL A 91 0.05 4.69 -2.82
CA VAL A 91 1.06 4.29 -3.81
C VAL A 91 0.92 2.80 -4.08
N MET A 92 0.84 2.44 -5.36
CA MET A 92 0.95 1.05 -5.83
C MET A 92 2.31 0.86 -6.48
N CYS A 93 3.10 -0.07 -5.95
CA CYS A 93 4.46 -0.32 -6.41
C CYS A 93 4.44 -1.18 -7.68
N GLN A 94 4.38 -0.54 -8.84
CA GLN A 94 4.12 -1.18 -10.15
C GLN A 94 5.10 -2.32 -10.50
N ASN A 95 6.30 -2.32 -9.93
CA ASN A 95 7.34 -3.32 -10.13
C ASN A 95 7.38 -4.40 -9.04
N GLN A 96 6.52 -4.33 -8.03
CA GLN A 96 6.41 -5.27 -6.90
C GLN A 96 5.08 -6.06 -6.92
N VAL A 97 4.11 -5.62 -7.72
CA VAL A 97 2.86 -6.36 -7.94
C VAL A 97 3.12 -7.58 -8.83
N ILE A 98 2.68 -8.76 -8.38
CA ILE A 98 2.95 -10.05 -9.05
C ILE A 98 1.85 -10.37 -10.08
N HIS A 99 0.59 -10.27 -9.66
CA HIS A 99 -0.60 -10.50 -10.47
C HIS A 99 -1.76 -9.64 -9.97
N LYS A 100 -2.85 -9.57 -10.73
CA LYS A 100 -4.00 -8.69 -10.45
C LYS A 100 -4.63 -8.94 -9.08
N GLU A 101 -4.76 -10.19 -8.65
CA GLU A 101 -5.32 -10.52 -7.33
C GLU A 101 -4.42 -10.01 -6.18
N HIS A 102 -3.09 -10.11 -6.30
CA HIS A 102 -2.17 -9.51 -5.34
C HIS A 102 -2.35 -7.98 -5.31
N MET A 103 -2.52 -7.35 -6.48
CA MET A 103 -2.82 -5.91 -6.55
C MET A 103 -4.13 -5.55 -5.86
N ARG A 104 -5.18 -6.37 -6.02
CA ARG A 104 -6.49 -6.18 -5.39
C ARG A 104 -6.37 -6.20 -3.87
N GLU A 105 -5.69 -7.20 -3.32
CA GLU A 105 -5.44 -7.30 -1.88
C GLU A 105 -4.68 -6.10 -1.35
N THR A 106 -3.58 -5.72 -2.01
CA THR A 106 -2.80 -4.53 -1.62
C THR A 106 -3.65 -3.27 -1.69
N LEU A 107 -4.39 -3.05 -2.78
CA LEU A 107 -5.19 -1.83 -2.93
C LEU A 107 -6.32 -1.75 -1.89
N VAL A 108 -6.99 -2.87 -1.58
CA VAL A 108 -8.00 -2.92 -0.52
C VAL A 108 -7.37 -2.71 0.86
N HIS A 109 -6.18 -3.27 1.11
CA HIS A 109 -5.40 -3.04 2.34
C HIS A 109 -5.13 -1.54 2.54
N GLU A 110 -4.62 -0.87 1.52
CA GLU A 110 -4.32 0.57 1.60
C GLU A 110 -5.59 1.45 1.67
N LEU A 111 -6.70 1.02 1.06
CA LEU A 111 -8.00 1.71 1.20
C LEU A 111 -8.57 1.59 2.62
N ILE A 112 -8.29 0.48 3.34
CA ILE A 112 -8.66 0.34 4.75
C ILE A 112 -7.85 1.33 5.59
N HIS A 113 -6.55 1.50 5.34
CA HIS A 113 -5.75 2.56 5.98
C HIS A 113 -6.31 3.96 5.71
N ALA A 114 -6.72 4.24 4.47
CA ALA A 114 -7.36 5.51 4.12
C ALA A 114 -8.69 5.71 4.89
N TYR A 115 -9.51 4.66 4.96
CA TYR A 115 -10.77 4.68 5.71
C TYR A 115 -10.53 4.91 7.20
N ASP A 116 -9.60 4.17 7.81
CA ASP A 116 -9.32 4.26 9.23
C ASP A 116 -8.76 5.64 9.61
N HIS A 117 -7.90 6.20 8.76
CA HIS A 117 -7.42 7.58 8.90
C HIS A 117 -8.57 8.58 8.89
N CYS A 118 -9.50 8.42 7.96
CA CYS A 118 -10.61 9.32 7.79
C CYS A 118 -11.64 9.21 8.92
N VAL A 119 -12.02 8.00 9.32
CA VAL A 119 -13.16 7.75 10.20
C VAL A 119 -12.73 7.69 11.66
N PHE A 120 -11.70 6.92 11.99
CA PHE A 120 -11.24 6.77 13.38
C PHE A 120 -10.20 7.82 13.79
N LYS A 121 -9.69 8.60 12.83
CA LYS A 121 -8.67 9.63 13.08
C LYS A 121 -7.44 9.07 13.80
N TYR A 122 -7.03 7.86 13.41
CA TYR A 122 -5.89 7.19 14.02
C TYR A 122 -4.61 8.04 13.95
N ASN A 123 -3.96 8.13 15.11
CA ASN A 123 -2.64 8.72 15.24
C ASN A 123 -1.58 7.72 14.79
N TRP A 124 -0.94 7.97 13.64
CA TRP A 124 0.11 7.14 13.04
C TRP A 124 1.37 6.97 13.92
N MET A 125 1.56 7.82 14.92
CA MET A 125 2.67 7.73 15.88
C MET A 125 2.30 6.94 17.15
N ASN A 126 1.03 6.56 17.31
CA ASN A 126 0.59 5.71 18.41
C ASN A 126 0.58 4.25 17.96
N CYS A 127 1.39 3.41 18.62
CA CYS A 127 1.53 2.01 18.21
C CYS A 127 0.25 1.19 18.29
N GLN A 128 -0.67 1.48 19.22
CA GLN A 128 -1.94 0.76 19.31
C GLN A 128 -2.88 1.14 18.16
N HIS A 129 -2.91 2.42 17.78
CA HIS A 129 -3.68 2.86 16.60
C HIS A 129 -3.09 2.28 15.31
N PHE A 130 -1.78 2.34 15.15
CA PHE A 130 -1.07 1.76 14.01
C PHE A 130 -1.33 0.24 13.92
N ALA A 131 -1.13 -0.47 15.03
CA ALA A 131 -1.40 -1.91 15.08
C ALA A 131 -2.87 -2.25 14.77
N CYS A 132 -3.83 -1.43 15.24
CA CYS A 132 -5.24 -1.67 14.99
C CYS A 132 -5.58 -1.57 13.50
N THR A 133 -5.06 -0.55 12.79
CA THR A 133 -5.29 -0.43 11.34
C THR A 133 -4.62 -1.56 10.56
N GLU A 134 -3.43 -2.01 10.97
CA GLU A 134 -2.77 -3.18 10.35
C GLU A 134 -3.54 -4.49 10.59
N ILE A 135 -4.13 -4.69 11.78
CA ILE A 135 -5.02 -5.83 12.06
C ILE A 135 -6.23 -5.81 11.14
N ARG A 136 -6.91 -4.66 11.03
CA ARG A 136 -8.09 -4.49 10.16
C ARG A 136 -7.73 -4.72 8.70
N ALA A 137 -6.63 -4.14 8.24
CA ALA A 137 -6.18 -4.25 6.86
C ALA A 137 -5.81 -5.69 6.48
N ALA A 138 -5.07 -6.42 7.32
CA ALA A 138 -4.75 -7.83 7.10
C ALA A 138 -5.99 -8.75 7.16
N ASN A 139 -6.95 -8.45 8.04
CA ASN A 139 -8.19 -9.21 8.22
C ASN A 139 -9.15 -9.03 7.03
N LEU A 140 -9.35 -7.80 6.57
CA LEU A 140 -10.45 -7.46 5.66
C LEU A 140 -10.03 -7.43 4.17
N SER A 141 -8.74 -7.24 3.86
CA SER A 141 -8.26 -7.12 2.47
C SER A 141 -8.28 -8.43 1.67
N GLY A 142 -8.25 -9.57 2.36
CA GLY A 142 -8.02 -10.89 1.78
C GLY A 142 -6.55 -11.34 1.81
N ASP A 143 -5.65 -10.53 2.36
CA ASP A 143 -4.22 -10.88 2.52
C ASP A 143 -4.02 -12.16 3.35
N CYS A 144 -4.97 -12.51 4.22
CA CYS A 144 -4.97 -13.72 5.05
C CYS A 144 -5.96 -14.81 4.60
N GLN A 145 -6.34 -14.85 3.32
CA GLN A 145 -7.11 -15.97 2.77
C GLN A 145 -6.30 -17.27 2.76
N PHE A 146 -6.99 -18.41 2.86
CA PHE A 146 -6.36 -19.73 2.91
C PHE A 146 -5.41 -20.00 1.73
N THR A 147 -5.78 -19.59 0.51
CA THR A 147 -4.95 -19.74 -0.69
C THR A 147 -3.63 -18.98 -0.57
N ARG A 148 -3.64 -17.77 0.01
CA ARG A 148 -2.42 -16.97 0.25
C ARG A 148 -1.54 -17.59 1.31
N GLU A 149 -2.14 -18.15 2.36
CA GLU A 149 -1.38 -18.84 3.39
C GLU A 149 -0.78 -20.14 2.86
N LEU A 150 -1.45 -20.85 1.96
CA LEU A 150 -0.90 -22.01 1.25
C LEU A 150 0.30 -21.63 0.38
N GLU A 151 0.20 -20.55 -0.39
CA GLU A 151 1.31 -19.98 -1.18
C GLU A 151 2.51 -19.58 -0.30
N ARG A 152 2.26 -19.23 0.96
CA ARG A 152 3.28 -18.92 1.97
C ARG A 152 3.77 -20.14 2.77
N GLY A 153 3.30 -21.35 2.42
CA GLY A 153 3.73 -22.60 3.07
C GLY A 153 3.09 -22.86 4.43
N HIS A 154 1.97 -22.21 4.75
CA HIS A 154 1.20 -22.45 5.96
C HIS A 154 0.01 -23.38 5.66
N PHE A 155 0.01 -24.57 6.26
CA PHE A 155 -0.96 -25.65 5.97
C PHE A 155 -1.98 -25.91 7.10
N LYS A 156 -1.96 -25.12 8.18
CA LYS A 156 -2.90 -25.27 9.29
C LYS A 156 -4.31 -24.87 8.83
N ILE A 157 -5.34 -25.63 9.20
CA ILE A 157 -6.74 -25.29 8.82
C ILE A 157 -7.45 -24.53 9.95
N LYS A 158 -7.26 -24.95 11.22
CA LYS A 158 -7.95 -24.33 12.37
C LYS A 158 -7.17 -23.14 12.90
N GLY A 159 -7.83 -21.98 13.02
CA GLY A 159 -7.28 -20.76 13.62
C GLY A 159 -6.24 -20.03 12.77
N GLN A 160 -5.97 -20.51 11.54
CA GLN A 160 -4.92 -19.98 10.68
C GLN A 160 -5.15 -18.51 10.30
N HIS A 161 -6.39 -18.11 10.03
CA HIS A 161 -6.67 -16.73 9.64
C HIS A 161 -6.24 -15.72 10.72
N ALA A 162 -6.63 -15.94 11.98
CA ALA A 162 -6.23 -15.07 13.09
C ALA A 162 -4.71 -15.10 13.34
N GLU A 163 -4.05 -16.26 13.15
CA GLU A 163 -2.59 -16.39 13.22
C GLU A 163 -1.91 -15.58 12.10
N CYS A 164 -2.43 -15.63 10.88
CA CYS A 164 -1.99 -14.82 9.76
C CYS A 164 -2.15 -13.33 10.05
N VAL A 165 -3.35 -12.89 10.46
CA VAL A 165 -3.64 -11.49 10.75
C VAL A 165 -2.68 -10.96 11.81
N ARG A 166 -2.45 -11.73 12.87
CA ARG A 166 -1.49 -11.36 13.93
C ARG A 166 -0.07 -11.25 13.39
N ARG A 167 0.40 -12.24 12.63
CA ARG A 167 1.75 -12.24 12.04
C ARG A 167 1.96 -11.05 11.10
N ARG A 168 1.01 -10.78 10.22
CA ARG A 168 1.07 -9.67 9.24
C ARG A 168 1.05 -8.31 9.95
N ALA A 169 0.16 -8.14 10.94
CA ALA A 169 0.08 -6.90 11.69
C ALA A 169 1.35 -6.63 12.52
N ILE A 170 1.95 -7.64 13.14
CA ILE A 170 3.23 -7.47 13.87
C ILE A 170 4.34 -7.03 12.91
N LEU A 171 4.46 -7.70 11.76
CA LEU A 171 5.47 -7.34 10.76
C LEU A 171 5.29 -5.90 10.28
N ALA A 172 4.08 -5.52 9.87
CA ALA A 172 3.80 -4.17 9.38
C ALA A 172 4.04 -3.10 10.47
N THR A 173 3.55 -3.34 11.69
CA THR A 173 3.77 -2.43 12.84
C THR A 173 5.25 -2.27 13.17
N SER A 174 6.07 -3.30 12.97
CA SER A 174 7.52 -3.24 13.25
C SER A 174 8.28 -2.30 12.32
N TYR A 175 7.72 -1.95 11.15
CA TYR A 175 8.30 -0.95 10.25
C TYR A 175 8.05 0.48 10.75
N ASN A 176 7.09 0.70 11.66
CA ASN A 176 6.88 2.01 12.26
C ASN A 176 8.03 2.34 13.23
N PRO A 177 8.75 3.46 13.03
CA PRO A 177 9.85 3.83 13.90
C PRO A 177 9.51 3.99 15.39
N GLU A 178 8.25 4.29 15.72
CA GLU A 178 7.76 4.43 17.10
C GLU A 178 7.54 3.07 17.79
N CYS A 179 7.41 1.99 17.02
CA CYS A 179 6.95 0.69 17.47
C CYS A 179 8.01 -0.41 17.37
N LYS A 180 9.29 -0.04 17.26
CA LYS A 180 10.41 -0.98 17.08
C LYS A 180 10.49 -2.05 18.19
N GLY A 181 10.96 -3.22 17.81
CA GLY A 181 11.21 -4.35 18.72
C GLY A 181 9.93 -4.91 19.32
N ALA A 182 9.98 -5.25 20.61
CA ALA A 182 8.85 -5.87 21.33
C ALA A 182 7.59 -4.98 21.39
N LYS A 183 7.70 -3.66 21.15
CA LYS A 183 6.57 -2.73 21.17
C LYS A 183 5.54 -3.07 20.09
N ALA A 184 5.95 -3.50 18.90
CA ALA A 184 5.04 -3.87 17.82
C ALA A 184 4.15 -5.05 18.23
N GLU A 185 4.76 -6.12 18.73
CA GLU A 185 4.03 -7.30 19.19
C GLU A 185 3.12 -6.97 20.38
N GLN A 186 3.61 -6.21 21.36
CA GLN A 186 2.81 -5.78 22.49
C GLN A 186 1.59 -4.94 22.05
N ALA A 187 1.77 -4.01 21.13
CA ALA A 187 0.69 -3.17 20.62
C ALA A 187 -0.37 -4.00 19.89
N VAL A 188 0.05 -4.89 18.98
CA VAL A 188 -0.85 -5.82 18.29
C VAL A 188 -1.60 -6.68 19.31
N ASN A 189 -0.90 -7.32 20.24
CA ASN A 189 -1.54 -8.19 21.23
C ASN A 189 -2.54 -7.44 22.11
N THR A 190 -2.27 -6.17 22.43
CA THR A 190 -3.16 -5.33 23.26
C THR A 190 -4.48 -5.04 22.56
N VAL A 191 -4.47 -4.74 21.26
CA VAL A 191 -5.67 -4.29 20.53
C VAL A 191 -6.32 -5.39 19.68
N PHE A 192 -5.68 -6.55 19.54
CA PHE A 192 -6.09 -7.61 18.61
C PHE A 192 -7.56 -7.98 18.69
N GLU A 193 -8.05 -8.31 19.88
CA GLU A 193 -9.41 -8.81 20.07
C GLU A 193 -10.49 -7.79 19.72
N ALA A 194 -10.21 -6.50 19.88
CA ALA A 194 -11.12 -5.44 19.49
C ALA A 194 -11.06 -5.19 17.99
N CYS A 195 -9.85 -5.06 17.43
CA CYS A 195 -9.66 -4.64 16.04
C CYS A 195 -9.98 -5.74 15.02
N ILE A 196 -9.79 -7.02 15.35
CA ILE A 196 -10.14 -8.12 14.43
C ILE A 196 -11.66 -8.33 14.29
N LYS A 197 -12.42 -7.88 15.30
CA LYS A 197 -13.90 -7.95 15.31
C LYS A 197 -14.53 -6.72 14.66
N ASP A 198 -13.80 -5.60 14.54
CA ASP A 198 -14.29 -4.43 13.83
C ASP A 198 -14.15 -4.63 12.32
N ARG A 199 -15.30 -4.78 11.67
CA ARG A 199 -15.42 -5.07 10.23
C ARG A 199 -15.86 -3.87 9.41
N GLN A 200 -15.98 -2.68 10.03
CA GLN A 200 -16.37 -1.48 9.30
C GLN A 200 -15.43 -1.20 8.12
N PRO A 201 -15.93 -0.66 6.99
CA PRO A 201 -17.34 -0.32 6.72
C PRO A 201 -18.17 -1.49 6.18
N PHE A 202 -17.64 -2.72 6.18
CA PHE A 202 -18.31 -3.88 5.63
C PHE A 202 -19.39 -4.41 6.57
N ALA A 203 -20.46 -4.95 5.99
CA ALA A 203 -21.40 -5.77 6.74
C ALA A 203 -20.82 -7.18 6.99
N ASP A 204 -21.38 -7.91 7.96
CA ASP A 204 -20.88 -9.23 8.35
C ASP A 204 -20.87 -10.25 7.19
N ASP A 205 -21.78 -10.10 6.23
CA ASP A 205 -21.93 -10.93 5.03
C ASP A 205 -21.02 -10.51 3.86
N GLU A 206 -20.45 -9.30 3.88
CA GLU A 206 -19.60 -8.76 2.80
C GLU A 206 -18.12 -9.15 2.92
N VAL A 207 -17.69 -9.60 4.09
CA VAL A 207 -16.34 -10.11 4.31
C VAL A 207 -16.46 -11.61 4.52
N GLY A 208 -16.21 -12.36 3.44
CA GLY A 208 -16.23 -13.82 3.46
C GLY A 208 -15.36 -14.42 4.57
N PRO A 209 -15.56 -15.71 4.89
CA PRO A 209 -14.75 -16.42 5.88
C PRO A 209 -13.26 -16.46 5.53
#